data_AF-A0A2E6C939-F1
#
_entry.id   AF-A0A2E6C939-F1
#
_cell.length_a   1.000
_cell.length_b   1.000
_cell.length_c   1.000
_cell.angle_alpha   90.00
_cell.angle_beta   90.00
_cell.angle_gamma   90.00
#
_symmetry.space_group_name_H-M   'P 1'
#
loop_
_entity.id
_entity.type
_entity.pdbx_description
1 polymer ?
#
loop_
_entity_poly.entity_id
_entity_poly.type
_entity_poly.pdbx_seq_one_letter_code
_entity_poly.pdbx_strand_id
1 'polypeptide(L)'
;MLASPVAGHELQIYTVIVNTDGAQPAEIPNGTLKEGDSAWFWMKDTTDNATLIVEIEKDGAKARSPVLQFECELDENGSKVNEECTNRYDFVFSQQSSAGMWNFTFLTYVNDTLTKTSSGSAFIQEDLHDEMHNETPVEEVESSSSEDEDKKIPIKAIAGIVAILSFIGIAVILTSEAKSLEKE
;
A
#
# COMPACT_ATOMS: atom_id res chain seq x y z
N MET A 1 -18.52 -21.40 14.27
CA MET A 1 -17.85 -20.64 13.20
C MET A 1 -16.70 -19.90 13.86
N LEU A 2 -15.46 -20.31 13.56
CA LEU A 2 -14.28 -19.54 13.94
C LEU A 2 -14.02 -18.60 12.78
N ALA A 3 -14.29 -17.31 12.95
CA ALA A 3 -13.89 -16.32 11.97
C ALA A 3 -12.38 -16.13 12.13
N SER A 4 -11.61 -16.53 11.12
CA SER A 4 -10.21 -16.14 11.03
C SER A 4 -10.16 -14.62 10.83
N PRO A 5 -9.29 -13.88 11.55
CA PRO A 5 -9.13 -12.47 11.29
C PRO A 5 -8.62 -12.29 9.85
N VAL A 6 -9.37 -11.53 9.06
CA VAL A 6 -8.90 -11.05 7.76
C VAL A 6 -7.83 -9.99 8.06
N ALA A 7 -6.61 -10.22 7.58
CA ALA A 7 -5.48 -9.33 7.86
C ALA A 7 -5.52 -8.14 6.88
N GLY A 8 -6.00 -7.00 7.41
CA GLY A 8 -5.93 -5.68 6.80
C GLY A 8 -4.50 -5.24 6.46
N HIS A 9 -4.30 -4.37 5.47
CA HIS A 9 -3.03 -3.63 5.42
C HIS A 9 -2.95 -2.63 6.59
N GLU A 10 -1.74 -2.26 6.99
CA GLU A 10 -1.53 -1.22 8.00
C GLU A 10 -1.84 0.16 7.40
N LEU A 11 -2.76 0.89 8.03
CA LEU A 11 -3.17 2.22 7.56
C LEU A 11 -1.98 3.20 7.52
N GLN A 12 -1.82 3.86 6.40
CA GLN A 12 -0.76 4.81 6.11
C GLN A 12 -1.29 6.24 6.00
N ILE A 13 -0.39 7.18 6.28
CA ILE A 13 -0.64 8.60 6.11
C ILE A 13 0.42 9.14 5.16
N TYR A 14 -0.02 9.74 4.05
CA TYR A 14 0.85 10.46 3.14
C TYR A 14 0.69 11.96 3.30
N THR A 15 1.80 12.67 3.52
CA THR A 15 1.76 14.12 3.71
C THR A 15 2.13 14.85 2.42
N VAL A 16 1.29 15.80 2.03
CA VAL A 16 1.51 16.76 0.95
C VAL A 16 1.71 18.14 1.56
N ILE A 17 2.86 18.75 1.31
CA ILE A 17 3.17 20.11 1.78
C ILE A 17 2.85 21.08 0.67
N VAL A 18 2.07 22.12 0.95
CA VAL A 18 1.72 23.15 -0.03
C VAL A 18 2.33 24.47 0.40
N ASN A 19 3.26 24.99 -0.41
CA ASN A 19 3.96 26.24 -0.17
C ASN A 19 3.87 27.19 -1.38
N THR A 20 4.69 28.24 -1.38
CA THR A 20 4.78 29.22 -2.48
C THR A 20 5.01 28.58 -3.85
N ASP A 21 5.76 27.47 -3.89
CA ASP A 21 6.14 26.77 -5.11
C ASP A 21 5.04 25.78 -5.55
N GLY A 22 4.14 25.40 -4.64
CA GLY A 22 2.98 24.56 -4.89
C GLY A 22 2.96 23.34 -3.98
N ALA A 23 2.18 22.33 -4.36
CA ALA A 23 2.12 21.06 -3.64
C ALA A 23 3.36 20.19 -3.88
N GLN A 24 3.89 19.60 -2.80
CA GLN A 24 5.06 18.75 -2.79
C GLN A 24 4.79 17.46 -1.97
N PRO A 25 4.78 16.28 -2.63
CA PRO A 25 4.66 16.15 -4.09
C PRO A 25 3.27 16.61 -4.56
N ALA A 26 3.18 17.08 -5.80
CA ALA A 26 1.88 17.28 -6.44
C ALA A 26 1.23 15.93 -6.78
N GLU A 27 2.03 14.97 -7.24
CA GLU A 27 1.59 13.62 -7.60
C GLU A 27 2.06 12.62 -6.55
N ILE A 28 1.13 12.01 -5.82
CA ILE A 28 1.45 10.94 -4.88
C ILE A 28 1.81 9.68 -5.71
N PRO A 29 2.97 9.06 -5.50
CA PRO A 29 3.39 7.91 -6.29
C PRO A 29 2.40 6.74 -6.18
N ASN A 30 2.18 6.03 -7.29
CA ASN A 30 1.32 4.84 -7.28
C ASN A 30 1.90 3.76 -6.35
N GLY A 31 1.03 3.03 -5.65
CA GLY A 31 1.42 2.02 -4.65
C GLY A 31 1.70 2.57 -3.27
N THR A 32 1.57 3.89 -3.08
CA THR A 32 1.77 4.53 -1.78
C THR A 32 0.53 4.48 -0.91
N LEU A 33 -0.66 4.49 -1.51
CA LEU A 33 -1.92 4.58 -0.78
C LEU A 33 -2.89 3.48 -1.24
N LYS A 34 -3.59 2.89 -0.28
CA LYS A 34 -4.68 1.94 -0.45
C LYS A 34 -5.97 2.47 0.18
N GLU A 35 -7.08 1.80 -0.07
CA GLU A 35 -8.36 2.14 0.56
C GLU A 35 -8.25 2.10 2.08
N GLY A 36 -8.70 3.15 2.78
CA GLY A 36 -8.54 3.30 4.23
C GLY A 36 -7.40 4.24 4.63
N ASP A 37 -6.41 4.44 3.75
CA ASP A 37 -5.30 5.36 4.03
C ASP A 37 -5.75 6.82 4.04
N SER A 38 -4.83 7.70 4.43
CA SER A 38 -5.09 9.14 4.50
C SER A 38 -4.06 9.97 3.74
N ALA A 39 -4.52 11.06 3.15
CA ALA A 39 -3.68 12.16 2.68
C ALA A 39 -3.84 13.37 3.61
N TRP A 40 -2.71 13.92 4.06
CA TRP A 40 -2.65 15.11 4.90
C TRP A 40 -2.07 16.27 4.10
N PHE A 41 -2.86 17.33 3.91
CA PHE A 41 -2.45 18.51 3.17
C PHE A 41 -2.08 19.62 4.15
N TRP A 42 -0.80 19.97 4.23
CA TRP A 42 -0.28 20.99 5.14
C TRP A 42 -0.06 22.30 4.40
N MET A 43 -0.63 23.38 4.94
CA MET A 43 -0.33 24.74 4.49
C MET A 43 1.01 25.20 5.06
N LYS A 44 1.96 25.50 4.18
CA LYS A 44 3.32 25.96 4.50
C LYS A 44 3.80 27.08 3.58
N ASP A 45 2.87 27.80 2.96
CA ASP A 45 3.18 29.04 2.24
C ASP A 45 3.43 30.14 3.27
N THR A 46 4.64 30.70 3.26
CA THR A 46 5.08 31.77 4.17
C THR A 46 4.77 33.16 3.63
N THR A 47 4.07 33.29 2.52
CA THR A 47 3.62 34.59 2.00
C THR A 47 2.66 35.22 2.99
N ASP A 48 2.87 36.49 3.32
CA ASP A 48 2.01 37.23 4.26
C ASP A 48 0.53 37.18 3.82
N ASN A 49 -0.34 36.86 4.78
CA ASN A 49 -1.79 36.67 4.57
C ASN A 49 -2.14 35.62 3.49
N ALA A 50 -1.28 34.62 3.30
CA ALA A 50 -1.62 33.48 2.45
C ALA A 50 -2.54 32.49 3.17
N THR A 51 -3.56 32.04 2.47
CA THR A 51 -4.43 30.94 2.89
C THR A 51 -4.58 29.91 1.77
N LEU A 52 -4.95 28.70 2.13
CA LEU A 52 -5.10 27.59 1.21
C LEU A 52 -6.46 26.93 1.37
N ILE A 53 -7.05 26.56 0.23
CA ILE A 53 -8.18 25.65 0.17
C ILE A 53 -7.82 24.48 -0.74
N VAL A 54 -8.06 23.26 -0.25
CA VAL A 54 -7.85 22.02 -0.99
C VAL A 54 -9.20 21.47 -1.42
N GLU A 55 -9.35 21.23 -2.71
CA GLU A 55 -10.48 20.47 -3.26
C GLU A 55 -10.00 19.11 -3.73
N ILE A 56 -10.81 18.10 -3.43
CA ILE A 56 -10.53 16.70 -3.74
C ILE A 56 -11.69 16.15 -4.55
N GLU A 57 -11.42 15.55 -5.70
CA GLU A 57 -12.44 15.07 -6.63
C GLU A 57 -12.13 13.65 -7.13
N LYS A 58 -13.18 12.81 -7.15
CA LYS A 58 -13.20 11.52 -7.86
C LYS A 58 -14.60 11.29 -8.42
N ASP A 59 -14.70 10.99 -9.70
CA ASP A 59 -15.97 10.62 -10.38
C ASP A 59 -17.14 11.60 -10.11
N GLY A 60 -16.82 12.89 -10.01
CA GLY A 60 -17.79 13.96 -9.70
C GLY A 60 -18.15 14.13 -8.22
N ALA A 61 -17.74 13.21 -7.33
CA ALA A 61 -17.80 13.42 -5.90
C ALA A 61 -16.69 14.40 -5.48
N LYS A 62 -17.06 15.41 -4.67
CA LYS A 62 -16.14 16.49 -4.26
C LYS A 62 -16.09 16.62 -2.75
N ALA A 63 -14.90 16.86 -2.23
CA ALA A 63 -14.64 17.31 -0.87
C ALA A 63 -13.83 18.61 -0.90
N ARG A 64 -14.02 19.46 0.10
CA ARG A 64 -13.35 20.76 0.21
C ARG A 64 -12.89 20.97 1.65
N SER A 65 -11.65 21.42 1.81
CA SER A 65 -11.10 21.75 3.12
C SER A 65 -11.74 23.03 3.70
N PRO A 66 -11.62 23.26 5.02
CA PRO A 66 -11.68 24.59 5.58
C PRO A 66 -10.58 25.50 5.00
N VAL A 67 -10.62 26.79 5.35
CA VAL A 67 -9.54 27.73 5.03
C VAL A 67 -8.33 27.37 5.90
N LEU A 68 -7.26 26.93 5.26
CA LEU A 68 -6.01 26.56 5.92
C LEU A 68 -5.09 27.77 6.01
N GLN A 69 -4.53 28.01 7.19
CA GLN A 69 -3.57 29.08 7.46
C GLN A 69 -2.16 28.50 7.63
N PHE A 70 -1.12 29.32 7.54
CA PHE A 70 0.26 28.88 7.74
C PHE A 70 0.48 28.25 9.12
N GLU A 71 -0.03 28.90 10.15
CA GLU A 71 -0.03 28.44 11.54
C GLU A 71 -1.19 29.03 12.31
N CYS A 72 -1.48 28.45 13.47
CA CYS A 72 -2.51 28.93 14.38
C CYS A 72 -1.85 29.51 15.63
N GLU A 73 -2.31 30.68 16.05
CA GLU A 73 -1.86 31.29 17.28
C GLU A 73 -2.20 30.40 18.49
N LEU A 74 -1.24 30.25 19.39
CA LEU A 74 -1.37 29.48 20.63
C LEU A 74 -1.39 30.43 21.84
N ASP A 75 -2.17 30.08 22.85
CA ASP A 75 -2.22 30.78 24.13
C ASP A 75 -1.03 30.39 25.03
N GLU A 76 -0.96 30.99 26.22
CA GLU A 76 0.09 30.71 27.21
C GLU A 76 0.15 29.24 27.67
N ASN A 77 -0.93 28.48 27.46
CA ASN A 77 -1.04 27.07 27.81
C ASN A 77 -0.69 26.13 26.64
N GLY A 78 -0.37 26.68 25.46
CA GLY A 78 -0.12 25.92 24.23
C GLY A 78 -1.39 25.42 23.53
N SER A 79 -2.56 25.91 23.92
CA SER A 79 -3.84 25.64 23.26
C SER A 79 -4.08 26.67 22.15
N LYS A 80 -4.92 26.35 21.15
CA LYS A 80 -5.21 27.32 20.08
C LYS A 80 -6.02 28.50 20.63
N VAL A 81 -5.64 29.72 20.28
CA VAL A 81 -6.47 30.91 20.56
C VAL A 81 -7.79 30.85 19.79
N ASN A 82 -7.76 30.32 18.57
CA ASN A 82 -8.93 30.05 17.75
C ASN A 82 -9.01 28.56 17.40
N GLU A 83 -10.00 27.87 17.94
CA GLU A 83 -10.24 26.44 17.69
C GLU A 83 -10.61 26.13 16.24
N GLU A 84 -11.23 27.09 15.52
CA GLU A 84 -11.55 26.94 14.10
C GLU A 84 -10.33 27.12 13.20
N CYS A 85 -9.22 27.65 13.74
CA CYS A 85 -7.99 27.74 12.98
C CYS A 85 -7.43 26.34 12.71
N THR A 86 -7.17 26.06 11.44
CA THR A 86 -6.46 24.87 11.00
C THR A 86 -5.37 25.23 10.01
N ASN A 87 -4.25 24.51 10.09
CA ASN A 87 -3.15 24.58 9.13
C ASN A 87 -3.02 23.31 8.29
N ARG A 88 -3.92 22.35 8.47
CA ARG A 88 -3.88 21.04 7.83
C ARG A 88 -5.28 20.53 7.50
N TYR A 89 -5.40 19.87 6.37
CA TYR A 89 -6.59 19.10 6.02
C TYR A 89 -6.29 17.60 5.98
N ASP A 90 -7.05 16.84 6.74
CA ASP A 90 -6.92 15.38 6.82
C ASP A 90 -8.04 14.76 6.00
N PHE A 91 -7.67 14.04 4.93
CA PHE A 91 -8.62 13.33 4.09
C PHE A 91 -8.38 11.83 4.19
N VAL A 92 -9.38 11.11 4.68
CA VAL A 92 -9.36 9.64 4.80
C VAL A 92 -10.08 9.04 3.60
N PHE A 93 -9.40 8.15 2.87
CA PHE A 93 -9.98 7.43 1.76
C PHE A 93 -10.86 6.28 2.28
N SER A 94 -12.11 6.20 1.82
CA SER A 94 -13.07 5.15 2.23
C SER A 94 -12.54 3.75 1.98
N GLN A 95 -12.67 2.85 2.97
CA GLN A 95 -12.20 1.45 2.91
C GLN A 95 -12.90 0.56 1.86
N GLN A 96 -13.96 1.02 1.19
CA GLN A 96 -14.78 0.17 0.30
C GLN A 96 -15.07 0.80 -1.07
N SER A 97 -14.68 2.06 -1.28
CA SER A 97 -15.14 2.83 -2.45
C SER A 97 -14.18 3.93 -2.89
N SER A 98 -12.94 3.89 -2.42
CA SER A 98 -11.95 4.93 -2.73
C SER A 98 -10.96 4.51 -3.81
N ALA A 99 -10.84 3.24 -4.17
CA ALA A 99 -9.92 2.80 -5.21
C ALA A 99 -10.09 3.53 -6.54
N GLY A 100 -8.99 3.93 -7.17
CA GLY A 100 -8.96 4.69 -8.42
C GLY A 100 -8.26 6.04 -8.32
N MET A 101 -8.46 6.86 -9.34
CA MET A 101 -7.76 8.14 -9.51
C MET A 101 -8.49 9.28 -8.79
N TRP A 102 -7.77 9.97 -7.90
CA TRP A 102 -8.24 11.18 -7.23
C TRP A 102 -7.47 12.39 -7.72
N ASN A 103 -8.18 13.48 -7.98
CA ASN A 103 -7.58 14.76 -8.36
C ASN A 103 -7.65 15.74 -7.19
N PHE A 104 -6.55 16.46 -6.97
CA PHE A 104 -6.44 17.52 -5.97
C PHE A 104 -6.31 18.86 -6.67
N THR A 105 -7.02 19.87 -6.17
CA THR A 105 -6.86 21.26 -6.59
C THR A 105 -6.50 22.09 -5.37
N PHE A 106 -5.39 22.81 -5.46
CA PHE A 106 -4.85 23.68 -4.42
C PHE A 106 -5.10 25.13 -4.83
N LEU A 107 -5.96 25.82 -4.08
CA LEU A 107 -6.34 27.21 -4.29
C LEU A 107 -5.65 28.08 -3.24
N THR A 108 -4.63 28.82 -3.64
CA THR A 108 -3.91 29.75 -2.76
C THR A 108 -4.48 31.15 -2.91
N TYR A 109 -4.85 31.74 -1.79
CA TYR A 109 -5.33 33.11 -1.70
C TYR A 109 -4.30 33.96 -0.97
N VAL A 110 -4.09 35.19 -1.41
CA VAL A 110 -3.29 36.20 -0.71
C VAL A 110 -4.15 37.44 -0.57
N ASN A 111 -4.35 37.91 0.67
CA ASN A 111 -5.29 38.99 0.97
C ASN A 111 -6.68 38.71 0.36
N ASP A 112 -7.21 37.51 0.60
CA ASP A 112 -8.52 37.02 0.12
C ASP A 112 -8.70 36.98 -1.41
N THR A 113 -7.64 37.23 -2.17
CA THR A 113 -7.65 37.17 -3.63
C THR A 113 -6.99 35.88 -4.09
N LEU A 114 -7.65 35.12 -4.96
CA LEU A 114 -7.06 33.92 -5.55
C LEU A 114 -5.84 34.32 -6.40
N THR A 115 -4.65 33.88 -5.98
CA THR A 115 -3.38 34.21 -6.67
C THR A 115 -2.80 33.03 -7.42
N LYS A 116 -3.06 31.80 -6.95
CA LYS A 116 -2.52 30.59 -7.57
C LYS A 116 -3.50 29.43 -7.49
N THR A 117 -3.57 28.70 -8.59
CA THR A 117 -4.21 27.39 -8.66
C THR A 117 -3.14 26.38 -9.10
N SER A 118 -3.00 25.30 -8.35
CA SER A 118 -2.18 24.15 -8.75
C SER A 118 -2.95 22.87 -8.58
N SER A 119 -2.48 21.80 -9.23
CA SER A 119 -3.16 20.51 -9.25
C SER A 119 -2.21 19.41 -8.83
N GLY A 120 -2.79 18.29 -8.40
CA GLY A 120 -2.10 17.07 -8.05
C GLY A 120 -3.03 15.87 -8.17
N SER A 121 -2.51 14.68 -7.94
CA SER A 121 -3.33 13.47 -7.96
C SER A 121 -2.76 12.36 -7.07
N ALA A 122 -3.59 11.35 -6.80
CA ALA A 122 -3.19 10.12 -6.14
C ALA A 122 -4.01 8.94 -6.65
N PHE A 123 -3.33 7.85 -6.99
CA PHE A 123 -4.00 6.59 -7.32
C PHE A 123 -4.10 5.73 -6.07
N ILE A 124 -5.34 5.49 -5.63
CA ILE A 124 -5.64 4.68 -4.46
C ILE A 124 -5.86 3.24 -4.92
N GLN A 125 -5.13 2.31 -4.34
CA GLN A 125 -5.25 0.88 -4.66
C GLN A 125 -6.35 0.22 -3.82
N GLU A 126 -6.97 -0.82 -4.39
CA GLU A 126 -7.87 -1.69 -3.62
C GLU A 126 -7.11 -2.36 -2.48
N ASP A 127 -7.76 -2.45 -1.32
CA ASP A 127 -7.23 -3.20 -0.19
C ASP A 127 -7.73 -4.65 -0.25
N LEU A 128 -7.02 -5.47 -1.03
CA LEU A 128 -7.34 -6.89 -1.19
C LEU A 128 -6.76 -7.71 -0.04
N HIS A 129 -7.62 -8.36 0.74
CA HIS A 129 -7.21 -9.35 1.73
C HIS A 129 -7.53 -10.74 1.20
N ASP A 130 -6.51 -11.46 0.76
CA ASP A 130 -6.66 -12.88 0.47
C ASP A 130 -6.89 -13.62 1.80
N GLU A 131 -7.97 -14.40 1.88
CA GLU A 131 -8.19 -15.30 3.00
C GLU A 131 -6.97 -16.21 3.12
N MET A 132 -6.26 -16.11 4.24
CA MET A 132 -5.10 -16.92 4.59
C MET A 132 -5.36 -18.38 4.19
N HIS A 133 -4.66 -18.85 3.15
CA HIS A 133 -4.78 -20.22 2.67
C HIS A 133 -4.58 -21.17 3.85
N ASN A 134 -5.63 -21.88 4.23
CA ASN A 134 -5.54 -22.99 5.17
C ASN A 134 -4.71 -24.09 4.49
N GLU A 135 -3.41 -24.05 4.69
CA GLU A 135 -2.50 -25.10 4.27
C GLU A 135 -2.80 -26.38 5.06
N THR A 136 -3.72 -27.16 4.50
CA THR A 136 -3.93 -28.57 4.83
C THR A 136 -2.61 -29.32 4.66
N PRO A 137 -2.20 -30.19 5.61
CA PRO A 137 -1.00 -31.00 5.46
C PRO A 137 -1.17 -31.92 4.23
N VAL A 138 -0.28 -31.78 3.25
CA VAL A 138 -0.24 -32.63 2.06
C VAL A 138 0.30 -34.00 2.50
N GLU A 139 -0.53 -35.03 2.46
CA GLU A 139 -0.06 -36.44 2.46
C GLU A 139 0.62 -36.72 1.11
N GLU A 140 1.87 -37.16 1.18
CA GLU A 140 2.62 -37.67 0.04
C GLU A 140 2.05 -39.01 -0.43
N VAL A 141 1.77 -39.16 -1.73
CA VAL A 141 1.70 -40.49 -2.35
C VAL A 141 2.36 -40.49 -3.72
N GLU A 142 3.32 -41.40 -3.84
CA GLU A 142 4.24 -41.60 -4.97
C GLU A 142 3.55 -41.94 -6.29
N SER A 143 4.20 -41.53 -7.38
CA SER A 143 3.85 -41.85 -8.75
C SER A 143 4.46 -43.21 -9.14
N SER A 144 3.71 -44.06 -9.83
CA SER A 144 4.28 -45.16 -10.63
C SER A 144 3.71 -45.14 -12.05
N SER A 145 4.61 -45.27 -13.00
CA SER A 145 4.47 -45.13 -14.44
C SER A 145 3.92 -46.39 -15.13
N SER A 146 3.14 -46.24 -16.20
CA SER A 146 3.29 -46.99 -17.44
C SER A 146 2.46 -46.38 -18.58
N GLU A 147 3.10 -46.31 -19.74
CA GLU A 147 2.65 -46.00 -21.12
C GLU A 147 1.40 -46.85 -21.49
N ASP A 148 0.45 -46.52 -22.37
CA ASP A 148 0.42 -45.70 -23.60
C ASP A 148 -1.07 -45.56 -24.08
N GLU A 149 -1.31 -44.74 -25.12
CA GLU A 149 -2.52 -44.63 -26.00
C GLU A 149 -3.71 -43.69 -25.61
N ASP A 150 -3.73 -42.54 -26.29
CA ASP A 150 -4.86 -41.72 -26.78
C ASP A 150 -6.15 -41.56 -25.94
N LYS A 151 -6.21 -40.46 -25.17
CA LYS A 151 -7.48 -39.79 -24.86
C LYS A 151 -7.27 -38.31 -24.55
N LYS A 152 -8.01 -37.44 -25.24
CA LYS A 152 -8.03 -35.99 -25.03
C LYS A 152 -8.35 -35.66 -23.56
N ILE A 153 -7.41 -35.03 -22.84
CA ILE A 153 -7.62 -34.51 -21.47
C ILE A 153 -7.40 -32.98 -21.47
N PRO A 154 -8.33 -32.20 -20.87
CA PRO A 154 -8.27 -30.74 -20.81
C PRO A 154 -7.11 -30.24 -19.93
N ILE A 155 -6.52 -29.12 -20.37
CA ILE A 155 -5.36 -28.42 -19.79
C ILE A 155 -5.75 -27.82 -18.43
N LYS A 156 -5.67 -28.62 -17.36
CA LYS A 156 -5.55 -28.16 -15.95
C LYS A 156 -4.91 -29.28 -15.12
N ALA A 157 -3.62 -29.56 -15.32
CA ALA A 157 -2.74 -30.25 -14.36
C ALA A 157 -1.38 -30.58 -14.98
N ILE A 158 -0.46 -29.62 -15.08
CA ILE A 158 0.99 -29.91 -15.16
C ILE A 158 1.72 -28.79 -14.43
N ALA A 159 1.76 -28.88 -13.10
CA ALA A 159 2.67 -28.09 -12.28
C ALA A 159 4.05 -28.76 -12.29
N GLY A 160 5.08 -27.94 -12.51
CA GLY A 160 6.43 -28.35 -12.80
C GLY A 160 7.13 -29.10 -11.66
N ILE A 161 7.74 -30.19 -12.09
CA ILE A 161 8.84 -30.98 -11.52
C ILE A 161 10.01 -30.06 -11.06
N VAL A 162 10.70 -30.47 -9.98
CA VAL A 162 12.17 -30.57 -9.81
C VAL A 162 12.63 -30.10 -8.42
N ALA A 163 12.95 -31.04 -7.52
CA ALA A 163 14.17 -31.03 -6.69
C ALA A 163 14.28 -32.28 -5.77
N ILE A 164 14.53 -33.47 -6.34
CA ILE A 164 15.16 -34.57 -5.58
C ILE A 164 16.33 -35.10 -6.42
N LEU A 165 17.47 -34.42 -6.33
CA LEU A 165 18.78 -34.93 -6.75
C LEU A 165 19.81 -34.62 -5.67
N SER A 166 19.62 -35.14 -4.45
CA SER A 166 20.70 -35.13 -3.45
C SER A 166 20.57 -36.24 -2.42
N PHE A 167 20.49 -37.51 -2.87
CA PHE A 167 20.73 -38.67 -1.98
C PHE A 167 21.47 -39.84 -2.64
N ILE A 168 22.28 -39.58 -3.68
CA ILE A 168 23.25 -40.58 -4.20
C ILE A 168 24.68 -40.34 -3.63
N GLY A 169 24.88 -39.26 -2.86
CA GLY A 169 26.18 -38.92 -2.29
C GLY A 169 26.56 -39.61 -0.97
N ILE A 170 25.62 -40.24 -0.25
CA ILE A 170 25.88 -40.73 1.13
C ILE A 170 26.12 -42.25 1.21
N ALA A 171 25.73 -43.04 0.19
CA ALA A 171 25.94 -44.50 0.21
C ALA A 171 27.35 -44.95 -0.26
N VAL A 172 28.16 -44.06 -0.86
CA VAL A 172 29.52 -44.40 -1.32
C VAL A 172 30.58 -44.20 -0.23
N ILE A 173 30.30 -43.47 0.85
CA ILE A 173 31.28 -43.20 1.92
C ILE A 173 31.34 -44.32 2.98
N LEU A 174 30.32 -45.17 3.09
CA LEU A 174 30.31 -46.27 4.08
C LEU A 174 30.93 -47.59 3.59
N THR A 175 31.34 -47.68 2.32
CA THR A 175 32.02 -48.89 1.79
C THR A 175 33.54 -48.74 1.64
N SER A 176 34.12 -47.55 1.88
CA SER A 176 35.58 -47.36 1.89
C SER A 176 36.25 -47.76 3.21
N GLU A 177 35.50 -47.93 4.30
CA GLU A 177 36.07 -48.33 5.61
C GLU A 177 36.06 -49.87 5.83
N ALA A 178 35.35 -50.65 5.00
CA ALA A 178 35.24 -52.11 5.18
C ALA A 178 36.27 -52.93 4.37
N LYS A 179 37.24 -52.29 3.69
CA LYS A 179 38.26 -53.00 2.89
C LYS A 179 39.71 -52.76 3.30
N SER A 180 39.93 -52.28 4.53
CA SER A 180 41.27 -52.16 5.11
C SER A 180 41.29 -52.58 6.58
N LEU A 181 40.86 -53.81 6.88
CA LEU A 181 41.21 -54.54 8.10
C LEU A 181 40.95 -56.05 7.89
N GLU A 182 41.38 -56.57 6.73
CA GLU A 182 41.77 -57.97 6.60
C GLU A 182 43.21 -57.95 6.08
N LYS A 183 44.13 -57.60 6.99
CA LYS A 183 45.57 -57.79 6.83
C LYS A 183 46.30 -57.70 8.17
N GLU A 184 46.09 -58.70 9.03
CA GLU A 184 47.14 -59.59 9.58
C GLU A 184 46.51 -60.72 10.41
#